data_AF-A0A9D9E5Z2-F1
#
_entry.id   AF-A0A9D9E5Z2-F1
#
_cell.length_a   1.000
_cell.length_b   1.000
_cell.length_c   1.000
_cell.angle_alpha   90.00
_cell.angle_beta   90.00
_cell.angle_gamma   90.00
#
_symmetry.space_group_name_H-M   'P 1'
#
loop_
_entity.id
_entity.type
_entity.pdbx_description
1 polymer ?
#
loop_
_entity_poly.entity_id
_entity_poly.type
_entity_poly.pdbx_seq_one_letter_code
_entity_poly.pdbx_strand_id
1 'polypeptide(L)'
;MKKQSWNVKNIILLTLSSIFLGTIFLFTNYIYNFISMILTPKGWSPLANDLLLGIWMMGGPLAAILTKKIFASTLGEILSATVEAILGGQWGPSTLISGLVQGLSSEVGFFICKYKKYNLSTLSIAAVTGTIFTFIFDWFKNGYSAYPLHMLIVLFVVRLISIWFFSAFLVNKINILIIKSHILKRN
;
A
#
# COMPACT_ATOMS: atom_id res chain seq x y z
N MET A 1 14.48 2.65 23.35
CA MET A 1 13.71 1.65 22.58
C MET A 1 14.44 0.32 22.69
N LYS A 2 13.80 -0.78 23.14
CA LYS A 2 14.45 -2.11 23.10
C LYS A 2 14.80 -2.44 21.64
N LYS A 3 16.02 -2.91 21.39
CA LYS A 3 16.50 -3.29 20.05
C LYS A 3 15.58 -4.37 19.50
N GLN A 4 14.63 -4.02 18.64
CA GLN A 4 13.73 -4.99 18.01
C GLN A 4 14.52 -5.72 16.91
N SER A 5 15.22 -6.79 17.27
CA SER A 5 15.88 -7.64 16.27
C SER A 5 14.86 -8.30 15.36
N TRP A 6 15.17 -8.40 14.07
CA TRP A 6 14.43 -9.27 13.15
C TRP A 6 14.72 -10.72 13.53
N ASN A 7 13.68 -11.55 13.53
CA ASN A 7 13.81 -12.99 13.69
C ASN A 7 13.40 -13.68 12.39
N VAL A 8 13.84 -14.92 12.21
CA VAL A 8 13.56 -15.71 10.99
C VAL A 8 12.05 -15.82 10.74
N LYS A 9 11.25 -16.02 11.79
CA LYS A 9 9.78 -16.06 11.70
C LYS A 9 9.19 -14.80 11.06
N ASN A 10 9.65 -13.61 11.45
CA ASN A 10 9.15 -12.35 10.92
C ASN A 10 9.56 -12.15 9.46
N ILE A 11 10.77 -12.57 9.11
CA ILE A 11 11.26 -12.53 7.72
C ILE A 11 10.40 -13.45 6.84
N ILE A 12 10.10 -14.66 7.31
CA ILE A 12 9.22 -15.61 6.61
C ILE A 12 7.81 -15.05 6.45
N LEU A 13 7.21 -14.52 7.53
CA LEU A 13 5.86 -13.94 7.46
C LEU A 13 5.78 -12.78 6.48
N LEU A 14 6.75 -11.88 6.54
CA LEU A 14 6.86 -10.75 5.63
C LEU A 14 6.98 -11.24 4.18
N THR A 15 7.90 -12.16 3.91
CA THR A 15 8.13 -12.71 2.56
C THR A 15 6.89 -13.40 2.00
N LEU A 16 6.24 -14.29 2.77
CA LEU A 16 5.04 -14.99 2.33
C LEU A 16 3.87 -14.02 2.07
N SER A 17 3.69 -13.03 2.95
CA SER A 17 2.66 -12.01 2.75
C SER A 17 2.93 -11.17 1.50
N SER A 18 4.18 -10.82 1.22
CA SER A 18 4.58 -10.06 0.04
C SER A 18 4.43 -10.85 -1.25
N ILE A 19 4.69 -12.16 -1.25
CA ILE A 19 4.45 -13.02 -2.43
C ILE A 19 2.96 -13.03 -2.78
N PHE A 20 2.11 -13.22 -1.77
CA PHE A 20 0.66 -13.21 -1.96
C PHE A 20 0.15 -11.85 -2.45
N LEU A 21 0.57 -10.76 -1.81
CA LEU A 21 0.15 -9.41 -2.19
C LEU A 21 0.71 -8.96 -3.54
N GLY A 22 1.98 -9.26 -3.85
CA GLY A 22 2.55 -8.97 -5.16
C GLY A 22 1.84 -9.68 -6.32
N THR A 23 1.32 -10.88 -6.06
CA THR A 23 0.42 -11.56 -7.01
C THR A 23 -0.90 -10.80 -7.19
N ILE A 24 -1.50 -10.31 -6.10
CA ILE A 24 -2.69 -9.45 -6.16
C ILE A 24 -2.40 -8.14 -6.91
N PHE A 25 -1.21 -7.56 -6.75
CA PHE A 25 -0.81 -6.33 -7.44
C PHE A 25 -0.79 -6.57 -8.95
N LEU A 26 -0.24 -7.71 -9.39
CA LEU A 26 -0.27 -8.09 -10.79
C LEU A 26 -1.71 -8.20 -11.31
N PHE A 27 -2.60 -8.88 -10.59
CA PHE A 27 -4.01 -8.96 -11.00
C PHE A 27 -4.70 -7.61 -11.04
N THR A 28 -4.33 -6.71 -10.13
CA THR A 28 -4.83 -5.34 -10.08
C THR A 28 -4.44 -4.56 -11.34
N ASN A 29 -3.31 -4.87 -11.98
CA ASN A 29 -2.90 -4.25 -13.24
C ASN A 29 -3.89 -4.55 -14.37
N TYR A 30 -4.43 -5.77 -14.45
CA TYR A 30 -5.46 -6.10 -15.45
C TYR A 30 -6.75 -5.32 -15.20
N ILE A 31 -7.17 -5.21 -13.94
CA ILE A 31 -8.34 -4.41 -13.53
C ILE A 31 -8.11 -2.93 -13.87
N TYR A 32 -6.92 -2.43 -13.57
CA TYR A 32 -6.50 -1.07 -13.89
C TYR A 32 -6.59 -0.78 -15.38
N ASN A 33 -6.08 -1.67 -16.23
CA ASN A 33 -6.14 -1.49 -17.68
C ASN A 33 -7.58 -1.44 -18.18
N PHE A 34 -8.44 -2.33 -17.67
CA PHE A 34 -9.85 -2.37 -18.03
C PHE A 34 -10.58 -1.08 -17.64
N ILE A 35 -10.40 -0.61 -16.39
CA ILE A 35 -11.02 0.64 -15.91
C ILE A 35 -10.45 1.84 -16.68
N SER A 36 -9.13 1.89 -16.88
CA SER A 36 -8.47 2.97 -17.63
C SER A 36 -9.00 3.06 -19.06
N MET A 37 -9.19 1.92 -19.74
CA MET A 37 -9.76 1.87 -21.09
C MET A 37 -11.15 2.50 -21.15
N ILE A 38 -12.01 2.25 -20.16
CA ILE A 38 -13.37 2.81 -20.10
C ILE A 38 -13.35 4.32 -19.79
N LEU A 39 -12.39 4.77 -18.98
CA LEU A 39 -12.31 6.17 -18.53
C LEU A 39 -11.51 7.08 -19.48
N THR A 40 -10.65 6.50 -20.32
CA THR A 40 -9.80 7.24 -21.28
C THR A 40 -10.60 8.13 -22.23
N PRO A 41 -11.70 7.69 -22.86
CA PRO A 41 -12.50 8.54 -23.76
C PRO A 41 -13.08 9.79 -23.09
N LYS A 42 -13.21 9.78 -21.76
CA LYS A 42 -13.73 10.92 -20.97
C LYS A 42 -12.63 11.78 -20.35
N GLY A 43 -11.35 11.44 -20.57
CA GLY A 43 -10.20 12.10 -19.94
C GLY A 43 -9.99 11.75 -18.46
N TRP A 44 -10.70 10.76 -17.93
CA TRP A 44 -10.67 10.38 -16.50
C TRP A 44 -9.77 9.17 -16.21
N SER A 45 -8.86 8.79 -17.12
CA SER A 45 -7.96 7.65 -16.91
C SER A 45 -7.19 7.67 -15.58
N PRO A 46 -6.70 8.81 -15.05
CA PRO A 46 -6.01 8.84 -13.75
C PRO A 46 -6.85 8.34 -12.58
N LEU A 47 -8.18 8.46 -12.67
CA LEU A 47 -9.10 7.97 -11.65
C LEU A 47 -8.97 6.45 -11.46
N ALA A 48 -8.63 5.69 -12.51
CA ALA A 48 -8.37 4.26 -12.39
C ALA A 48 -7.18 3.96 -11.45
N ASN A 49 -6.13 4.79 -11.51
CA ASN A 49 -5.00 4.67 -10.61
C ASN A 49 -5.44 4.96 -9.17
N ASP A 50 -6.12 6.08 -8.95
CA ASP A 50 -6.56 6.51 -7.63
C ASP A 50 -7.58 5.57 -6.98
N LEU A 51 -8.45 4.95 -7.77
CA LEU A 51 -9.41 3.95 -7.31
C LEU A 51 -8.72 2.66 -6.82
N LEU A 52 -7.64 2.24 -7.46
CA LEU A 52 -6.96 0.97 -7.18
C LEU A 52 -5.71 1.13 -6.31
N LEU A 53 -5.25 2.36 -6.07
CA LEU A 53 -4.02 2.62 -5.33
C LEU A 53 -4.01 2.00 -3.94
N GLY A 54 -5.17 1.95 -3.29
CA GLY A 54 -5.28 1.29 -2.00
C GLY A 54 -4.93 -0.18 -2.01
N ILE A 55 -5.13 -0.90 -3.13
CA ILE A 55 -4.76 -2.32 -3.27
C ILE A 55 -3.25 -2.45 -3.35
N TRP A 56 -2.59 -1.66 -4.22
CA TRP A 56 -1.12 -1.63 -4.34
C TRP A 56 -0.39 -1.11 -3.10
N MET A 57 -1.10 -0.54 -2.12
CA MET A 57 -0.52 -0.08 -0.85
C MET A 57 -0.81 -1.01 0.34
N MET A 58 -1.45 -2.16 0.12
CA MET A 58 -1.78 -3.08 1.21
C MET A 58 -0.54 -3.82 1.74
N GLY A 59 0.53 -3.91 0.94
CA GLY A 59 1.78 -4.61 1.23
C GLY A 59 2.38 -4.21 2.56
N GLY A 60 2.65 -2.92 2.70
CA GLY A 60 3.32 -2.36 3.84
C GLY A 60 2.53 -2.48 5.13
N PRO A 61 1.30 -1.93 5.21
CA PRO A 61 0.49 -1.98 6.42
C PRO A 61 0.23 -3.41 6.91
N LEU A 62 0.05 -4.39 6.01
CA LEU A 62 -0.08 -5.78 6.41
C LEU A 62 1.23 -6.30 7.03
N ALA A 63 2.36 -6.12 6.36
CA ALA A 63 3.67 -6.54 6.87
C ALA A 63 4.01 -5.89 8.23
N ALA A 64 3.64 -4.62 8.41
CA ALA A 64 3.81 -3.88 9.66
C ALA A 64 2.98 -4.50 10.80
N ILE A 65 1.71 -4.86 10.57
CA ILE A 65 0.87 -5.51 11.59
C ILE A 65 1.36 -6.91 11.93
N LEU A 66 1.80 -7.68 10.93
CA LEU A 66 2.23 -9.06 11.11
C LEU A 66 3.51 -9.14 11.95
N THR A 67 4.49 -8.29 11.62
CA THR A 67 5.83 -8.37 12.21
C THR A 67 6.03 -7.44 13.40
N LYS A 68 5.30 -6.32 13.45
CA LYS A 68 5.46 -5.23 14.42
C LYS A 68 6.90 -4.73 14.54
N LYS A 69 7.59 -4.62 13.40
CA LYS A 69 8.97 -4.13 13.28
C LYS A 69 9.01 -2.77 12.60
N ILE A 70 10.06 -2.02 12.92
CA ILE A 70 10.43 -0.79 12.23
C ILE A 70 10.84 -1.16 10.79
N PHE A 71 10.42 -0.35 9.81
CA PHE A 71 10.63 -0.55 8.38
C PHE A 71 9.90 -1.74 7.77
N ALA A 72 9.04 -2.42 8.53
CA ALA A 72 8.27 -3.53 8.01
C ALA A 72 7.27 -3.10 6.93
N SER A 73 6.74 -1.87 7.01
CA SER A 73 5.83 -1.34 5.99
C SER A 73 6.59 -1.14 4.68
N THR A 74 7.73 -0.45 4.76
CA THR A 74 8.57 -0.22 3.59
C THR A 74 9.07 -1.51 2.94
N LEU A 75 9.57 -2.45 3.74
CA LEU A 75 10.07 -3.73 3.22
C LEU A 75 8.97 -4.60 2.62
N GLY A 76 7.81 -4.65 3.27
CA GLY A 76 6.66 -5.42 2.79
C GLY A 76 6.15 -4.92 1.43
N GLU A 77 6.10 -3.61 1.25
CA GLU A 77 5.67 -2.99 -0.01
C GLU A 77 6.67 -3.20 -1.14
N ILE A 78 7.96 -2.96 -0.89
CA ILE A 78 9.01 -3.15 -1.89
C ILE A 78 9.07 -4.60 -2.35
N LEU A 79 8.94 -5.57 -1.45
CA LEU A 79 8.94 -6.98 -1.82
C LEU A 79 7.69 -7.38 -2.58
N SER A 80 6.52 -6.82 -2.24
CA SER A 80 5.28 -7.06 -3.00
C SER A 80 5.42 -6.52 -4.43
N ALA A 81 5.93 -5.29 -4.57
CA ALA A 81 6.25 -4.68 -5.86
C ALA A 81 7.34 -5.47 -6.64
N THR A 82 8.33 -6.03 -5.94
CA THR A 82 9.35 -6.89 -6.56
C THR A 82 8.73 -8.17 -7.13
N VAL A 83 7.82 -8.81 -6.38
CA VAL A 83 7.09 -9.98 -6.85
C VAL A 83 6.23 -9.64 -8.06
N GLU A 84 5.51 -8.53 -8.03
CA GLU A 84 4.75 -8.03 -9.19
C GLU A 84 5.64 -7.87 -10.44
N ALA A 85 6.81 -7.23 -10.28
CA ALA A 85 7.76 -7.03 -11.38
C ALA A 85 8.27 -8.36 -11.95
N ILE A 86 8.64 -9.31 -11.08
CA ILE A 86 9.16 -10.63 -11.47
C ILE A 86 8.09 -11.44 -12.21
N LEU A 87 6.83 -11.34 -11.80
CA LEU A 87 5.71 -12.03 -12.44
C LEU A 87 5.27 -11.38 -13.77
N GLY A 88 5.98 -10.35 -14.24
CA GLY A 88 5.72 -9.72 -15.53
C GLY A 88 4.71 -8.57 -15.48
N GLY A 89 4.64 -7.85 -14.35
CA GLY A 89 3.84 -6.63 -14.24
C GLY A 89 4.20 -5.59 -15.31
N GLN A 90 3.19 -4.91 -15.85
CA GLN A 90 3.33 -4.03 -17.01
C GLN A 90 4.29 -2.84 -16.84
N TRP A 91 4.53 -2.42 -15.60
CA TRP A 91 5.46 -1.33 -15.28
C TRP A 91 6.89 -1.82 -15.03
N GLY A 92 7.12 -3.15 -15.07
CA GLY A 92 8.42 -3.76 -14.88
C GLY A 92 9.15 -3.25 -13.63
N PRO A 93 10.47 -3.00 -13.71
CA PRO A 93 11.26 -2.52 -12.57
C PRO A 93 10.80 -1.18 -11.98
N SER A 94 10.08 -0.35 -12.75
CA SER A 94 9.62 0.95 -12.24
C SER A 94 8.59 0.82 -11.11
N THR A 95 7.92 -0.34 -10.99
CA THR A 95 7.01 -0.60 -9.85
C THR A 95 7.77 -0.64 -8.52
N LEU A 96 9.06 -0.99 -8.49
CA LEU A 96 9.85 -0.95 -7.25
C LEU A 96 10.04 0.47 -6.72
N ILE A 97 10.15 1.47 -7.62
CA ILE A 97 10.22 2.88 -7.23
C ILE A 97 8.88 3.29 -6.60
N SER A 98 7.77 2.92 -7.22
CA SER A 98 6.43 3.16 -6.66
C SER A 98 6.27 2.47 -5.31
N GLY A 99 6.67 1.21 -5.18
CA GLY A 99 6.60 0.43 -3.95
C GLY A 99 7.49 0.99 -2.84
N LEU A 100 8.65 1.56 -3.17
CA LEU A 100 9.48 2.29 -2.21
C LEU A 100 8.76 3.53 -1.68
N VAL A 101 8.19 4.35 -2.57
CA VAL A 101 7.46 5.58 -2.18
C VAL A 101 6.22 5.24 -1.35
N GLN A 102 5.42 4.26 -1.79
CA GLN A 102 4.24 3.76 -1.09
C GLN A 102 4.61 3.17 0.27
N GLY A 103 5.66 2.36 0.31
CA GLY A 103 6.18 1.74 1.52
C GLY A 103 6.70 2.75 2.53
N LEU A 104 7.43 3.78 2.09
CA LEU A 104 7.91 4.87 2.95
C LEU A 104 6.75 5.74 3.44
N SER A 105 5.80 6.06 2.56
CA SER A 105 4.65 6.90 2.91
C SER A 105 3.80 6.29 4.02
N SER A 106 3.51 4.98 3.95
CA SER A 106 2.79 4.25 4.99
C SER A 106 3.64 4.10 6.27
N GLU A 107 4.95 3.88 6.14
CA GLU A 107 5.89 3.82 7.26
C GLU A 107 5.92 5.12 8.08
N VAL A 108 5.82 6.29 7.43
CA VAL A 108 5.71 7.58 8.12
C VAL A 108 4.51 7.61 9.06
N GLY A 109 3.37 7.04 8.67
CA GLY A 109 2.22 6.92 9.55
C GLY A 109 2.47 6.07 10.79
N PHE A 110 3.16 4.93 10.64
CA PHE A 110 3.57 4.10 11.79
C PHE A 110 4.61 4.81 12.67
N PHE A 111 5.52 5.58 12.06
CA PHE A 111 6.52 6.39 12.75
C PHE A 111 5.88 7.49 13.60
N ILE A 112 4.86 8.19 13.09
CA ILE A 112 4.07 9.18 13.85
C ILE A 112 3.45 8.53 15.10
N CYS A 113 2.96 7.29 14.98
CA CYS A 113 2.45 6.50 16.10
C CYS A 113 3.54 5.82 16.95
N LYS A 114 4.82 6.09 16.67
CA LYS A 114 6.00 5.58 17.37
C LYS A 114 6.05 4.05 17.46
N TYR A 115 5.44 3.34 16.51
CA TYR A 115 5.35 1.87 16.49
C TYR A 115 4.72 1.26 17.76
N LYS A 116 3.89 2.02 18.49
CA LYS A 116 3.31 1.56 19.76
C LYS A 116 2.01 0.77 19.60
N LYS A 117 1.22 1.09 18.58
CA LYS A 117 -0.10 0.50 18.32
C LYS A 117 -0.19 0.09 16.86
N TYR A 118 -0.94 -0.98 16.61
CA TYR A 118 -1.17 -1.57 15.29
C TYR A 118 -2.66 -1.86 15.13
N ASN A 119 -3.45 -0.79 15.19
CA ASN A 119 -4.92 -0.81 15.15
C ASN A 119 -5.42 0.09 14.01
N LEU A 120 -6.74 0.10 13.80
CA LEU A 120 -7.37 0.91 12.75
C LEU A 120 -6.96 2.38 12.78
N SER A 121 -6.78 2.99 13.95
CA SER A 121 -6.35 4.39 14.06
C SER A 121 -4.95 4.62 13.49
N THR A 122 -3.99 3.74 13.81
CA THR A 122 -2.63 3.83 13.27
C THR A 122 -2.63 3.61 11.76
N LEU A 123 -3.40 2.62 11.30
CA LEU A 123 -3.53 2.35 9.87
C LEU A 123 -4.22 3.50 9.11
N SER A 124 -5.18 4.19 9.74
CA SER A 124 -5.81 5.37 9.15
C SER A 124 -4.81 6.52 8.98
N ILE A 125 -3.89 6.70 9.93
CA ILE A 125 -2.80 7.68 9.81
C ILE A 125 -1.83 7.26 8.70
N ALA A 126 -1.50 5.96 8.60
CA ALA A 126 -0.72 5.41 7.49
C ALA A 126 -1.41 5.61 6.13
N ALA A 127 -2.75 5.50 6.07
CA ALA A 127 -3.52 5.78 4.87
C ALA A 127 -3.45 7.26 4.48
N VAL A 128 -3.63 8.18 5.42
CA VAL A 128 -3.54 9.64 5.16
C VAL A 128 -2.15 10.04 4.67
N THR A 129 -1.11 9.58 5.36
CA THR A 129 0.28 9.82 4.94
C THR A 129 0.57 9.19 3.59
N GLY A 130 0.09 7.96 3.37
CA GLY A 130 0.09 7.27 2.08
C GLY A 130 -0.50 8.10 0.95
N THR A 131 -1.71 8.63 1.14
CA THR A 131 -2.38 9.51 0.17
C THR A 131 -1.53 10.73 -0.13
N ILE A 132 -1.06 11.45 0.88
CA ILE A 132 -0.33 12.71 0.68
C ILE A 132 0.95 12.49 -0.13
N PHE A 133 1.80 11.55 0.29
CA PHE A 133 3.10 11.35 -0.36
C PHE A 133 2.97 10.72 -1.74
N THR A 134 2.05 9.76 -1.92
CA THR A 134 1.83 9.20 -3.26
C THR A 134 1.23 10.24 -4.19
N PHE A 135 0.36 11.14 -3.71
CA PHE A 135 -0.25 12.18 -4.56
C PHE A 135 0.80 13.21 -4.98
N ILE A 136 1.70 13.57 -4.07
CA ILE A 136 2.89 14.38 -4.41
C ILE A 136 3.77 13.64 -5.42
N PHE A 137 3.97 12.34 -5.26
CA PHE A 137 4.76 11.56 -6.22
C PHE A 137 4.12 11.55 -7.62
N ASP A 138 2.80 11.39 -7.71
CA ASP A 138 2.07 11.43 -8.97
C ASP A 138 1.98 12.83 -9.59
N TRP A 139 2.13 13.87 -8.78
CA TRP A 139 2.37 15.24 -9.27
C TRP A 139 3.57 15.31 -10.21
N PHE A 140 4.68 14.66 -9.83
CA PHE A 140 5.91 14.65 -10.64
C PHE A 140 5.93 13.53 -11.68
N LYS A 141 5.47 12.32 -11.31
CA LYS A 141 5.55 11.13 -12.17
C LYS A 141 4.50 11.12 -13.27
N ASN A 142 3.26 11.46 -12.92
CA ASN A 142 2.09 11.32 -13.79
C ASN A 142 1.52 12.69 -14.23
N GLY A 143 2.23 13.78 -13.93
CA GLY A 143 1.90 15.11 -14.42
C GLY A 143 0.60 15.67 -13.86
N TYR A 144 0.25 15.37 -12.59
CA TYR A 144 -1.01 15.84 -12.01
C TYR A 144 -1.15 17.38 -12.05
N SER A 145 -0.04 18.11 -12.13
CA SER A 145 -0.03 19.58 -12.30
C SER A 145 -0.80 20.10 -13.52
N ALA A 146 -1.03 19.26 -14.54
CA ALA A 146 -1.76 19.64 -15.74
C ALA A 146 -3.30 19.54 -15.60
N TYR A 147 -3.81 18.89 -14.55
CA TYR A 147 -5.25 18.71 -14.36
C TYR A 147 -5.90 19.92 -13.69
N PRO A 148 -7.17 20.23 -14.03
CA PRO A 148 -7.91 21.29 -13.37
C PRO A 148 -8.18 20.93 -11.90
N LEU A 149 -8.29 21.96 -11.05
CA LEU A 149 -8.41 21.80 -9.59
C LEU A 149 -9.54 20.87 -9.15
N HIS A 150 -10.70 20.92 -9.82
CA HIS A 150 -11.84 20.06 -9.48
C HIS A 150 -11.51 18.57 -9.68
N MET A 151 -10.78 18.22 -10.73
CA MET A 151 -10.34 16.85 -10.98
C MET A 151 -9.34 16.42 -9.91
N LEU A 152 -8.37 17.27 -9.57
CA LEU A 152 -7.40 16.99 -8.52
C LEU A 152 -8.05 16.69 -7.15
N ILE A 153 -9.08 17.44 -6.79
CA ILE A 153 -9.85 17.19 -5.56
C ILE A 153 -10.50 15.81 -5.61
N VAL A 154 -11.15 15.45 -6.73
CA VAL A 154 -11.76 14.14 -6.91
C VAL A 154 -10.73 13.02 -6.82
N LEU A 155 -9.61 13.15 -7.54
CA LEU A 155 -8.51 12.18 -7.51
C LEU A 155 -7.96 11.99 -6.09
N PHE A 156 -7.73 13.08 -5.35
CA PHE A 156 -7.24 13.02 -3.98
C PHE A 156 -8.22 12.32 -3.03
N VAL A 157 -9.50 12.67 -3.10
CA VAL A 157 -10.54 12.08 -2.23
C VAL A 157 -10.74 10.60 -2.56
N VAL A 158 -10.79 10.24 -3.84
CA VAL A 158 -10.94 8.85 -4.26
C VAL A 158 -9.73 8.01 -3.85
N ARG A 159 -8.52 8.54 -4.02
CA ARG A 159 -7.30 7.93 -3.52
C ARG A 159 -7.35 7.71 -2.02
N LEU A 160 -7.75 8.72 -1.25
CA LEU A 160 -7.85 8.61 0.21
C LEU A 160 -8.83 7.51 0.63
N ILE A 161 -10.00 7.46 -0.02
CA ILE A 161 -11.02 6.44 0.26
C ILE A 161 -10.48 5.05 -0.11
N SER A 162 -9.83 4.92 -1.26
CA SER A 162 -9.23 3.65 -1.71
C SER A 162 -8.18 3.15 -0.73
N ILE A 163 -7.17 3.98 -0.42
CA ILE A 163 -6.10 3.61 0.51
C ILE A 163 -6.67 3.32 1.89
N TRP A 164 -7.58 4.14 2.41
CA TRP A 164 -8.17 3.87 3.72
C TRP A 164 -8.95 2.55 3.74
N PHE A 165 -9.74 2.26 2.70
CA PHE A 165 -10.52 1.03 2.64
C PHE A 165 -9.63 -0.21 2.57
N PHE A 166 -8.72 -0.26 1.60
CA PHE A 166 -7.89 -1.43 1.36
C PHE A 166 -6.75 -1.55 2.39
N SER A 167 -5.99 -0.48 2.57
CA SER A 167 -4.76 -0.50 3.38
C SER A 167 -4.99 -0.25 4.87
N ALA A 168 -6.14 0.28 5.29
CA ALA A 168 -6.48 0.42 6.71
C ALA A 168 -7.63 -0.49 7.15
N PHE A 169 -8.80 -0.40 6.54
CA PHE A 169 -9.96 -1.16 7.00
C PHE A 169 -9.81 -2.67 6.76
N LEU A 170 -9.51 -3.10 5.53
CA LEU A 170 -9.35 -4.53 5.23
C LEU A 170 -8.15 -5.14 5.96
N VAL A 171 -7.01 -4.44 5.97
CA VAL A 171 -5.83 -4.87 6.73
C VAL A 171 -6.16 -5.00 8.24
N ASN A 172 -6.96 -4.10 8.81
CA ASN A 172 -7.43 -4.26 10.19
C ASN A 172 -8.40 -5.45 10.37
N LYS A 173 -9.23 -5.78 9.38
CA LYS A 173 -10.06 -6.99 9.42
C LYS A 173 -9.22 -8.26 9.37
N ILE A 174 -8.20 -8.30 8.51
CA ILE A 174 -7.22 -9.39 8.45
C ILE A 174 -6.52 -9.55 9.81
N ASN A 175 -6.11 -8.44 10.42
CA ASN A 175 -5.53 -8.42 11.77
C ASN A 175 -6.44 -9.10 12.80
N ILE A 176 -7.74 -8.78 12.79
CA ILE A 176 -8.72 -9.39 13.71
C ILE A 176 -8.89 -10.89 13.46
N LEU A 177 -8.96 -11.32 12.19
CA LEU A 177 -9.09 -12.74 11.83
C LEU A 177 -7.87 -13.55 12.25
N ILE A 178 -6.68 -12.99 12.07
CA ILE A 178 -5.42 -13.61 12.50
C ILE A 178 -5.42 -13.83 14.02
N ILE A 179 -5.85 -12.84 14.80
CA ILE A 179 -5.97 -12.98 16.27
C ILE A 179 -6.94 -14.11 16.63
N LYS A 180 -8.11 -14.16 15.98
CA LYS A 180 -9.13 -15.19 16.22
C LYS A 180 -8.69 -16.60 15.82
N SER A 181 -7.88 -16.72 14.78
CA SER A 181 -7.40 -18.01 14.28
C SER A 181 -6.33 -18.67 15.15
N HIS A 182 -5.76 -17.96 16.13
CA HIS A 182 -4.63 -18.39 16.97
C HIS A 182 -3.37 -18.83 16.21
N ILE A 183 -3.31 -18.65 14.88
CA ILE A 183 -2.16 -19.00 14.02
C ILE A 183 -0.90 -18.25 14.45
N LEU A 184 -1.06 -16.99 14.89
CA LEU A 184 0.02 -16.19 15.44
C LEU A 184 -0.20 -15.95 16.93
N LYS A 185 0.50 -16.71 17.78
CA LYS A 185 0.65 -16.37 19.21
C LYS A 185 1.28 -14.98 19.32
N ARG A 186 0.49 -14.02 19.80
CA ARG A 186 0.94 -12.66 20.12
C ARG A 186 1.38 -12.66 21.57
N ASN A 187 2.69 -12.55 21.79
CA ASN A 187 3.24 -12.20 23.10
C ASN A 187 2.92 -10.73 23.42
#